data_AF-A0A958N4J8-F1
#
_entry.id   AF-A0A958N4J8-F1
#
_cell.length_a   1.000
_cell.length_b   1.000
_cell.length_c   1.000
_cell.angle_alpha   90.00
_cell.angle_beta   90.00
_cell.angle_gamma   90.00
#
_symmetry.space_group_name_H-M   'P 1'
#
loop_
_entity.id
_entity.type
_entity.pdbx_description
1 polymer ?
#
loop_
_entity_poly.entity_id
_entity_poly.type
_entity_poly.pdbx_seq_one_letter_code
_entity_poly.pdbx_strand_id
1 'polypeptide(L)'
;MSKKRKSIESKNTTPILIFVSVVAFGIVVALAQFTSHLEEFSDRNPASIQKQQFKKLHEKLSVHQKIKPPISISIEKELIGKIYAGDEFEITAKISTSVDTHDVKVVWNLPEYLEVLSGELMHTFSQLESGEVKTVRLTLKSYSEDNQQIHVTASAPYGKQILSAVDQFNTTAEEEINEAKANLVKRNLEYIGK
;
A
#
# COMPACT_ATOMS: atom_id res chain seq x y z
N MET A 1 -56.54 41.08 13.66
CA MET A 1 -55.12 40.79 13.92
C MET A 1 -54.96 39.32 14.33
N SER A 2 -53.74 38.76 14.17
CA SER A 2 -53.21 37.51 14.79
C SER A 2 -53.74 37.20 16.20
N LYS A 3 -53.74 35.98 16.77
CA LYS A 3 -53.11 34.65 16.53
C LYS A 3 -53.94 33.63 17.37
N LYS A 4 -53.91 32.29 17.28
CA LYS A 4 -53.17 31.26 16.50
C LYS A 4 -54.03 29.98 16.50
N ARG A 5 -54.01 29.12 15.46
CA ARG A 5 -54.51 27.72 15.55
C ARG A 5 -53.36 26.80 15.98
N LYS A 6 -53.62 25.78 16.81
CA LYS A 6 -52.75 24.60 16.97
C LYS A 6 -53.46 23.39 16.36
N SER A 7 -52.69 22.56 15.67
CA SER A 7 -53.15 21.46 14.83
C SER A 7 -52.51 20.15 15.28
N ILE A 8 -53.33 19.11 15.45
CA ILE A 8 -53.17 17.72 14.96
C ILE A 8 -51.73 17.14 15.00
N GLU A 9 -51.47 16.06 15.76
CA GLU A 9 -51.54 14.66 15.26
C GLU A 9 -50.88 13.60 16.18
N SER A 10 -51.40 12.38 16.03
CA SER A 10 -50.93 11.05 16.44
C SER A 10 -49.41 10.84 16.68
N LYS A 11 -49.08 10.03 17.70
CA LYS A 11 -47.92 9.13 17.67
C LYS A 11 -48.27 7.74 18.19
N ASN A 12 -47.83 6.74 17.43
CA ASN A 12 -48.12 5.31 17.64
C ASN A 12 -47.37 4.70 18.83
N THR A 13 -47.93 3.60 19.32
CA THR A 13 -47.42 2.71 20.37
C THR A 13 -46.28 1.79 19.93
N THR A 14 -45.24 1.71 20.75
CA THR A 14 -44.40 0.51 21.00
C THR A 14 -43.63 0.79 22.30
N PRO A 15 -43.23 -0.23 23.11
CA PRO A 15 -42.09 -1.05 22.70
C PRO A 15 -42.03 -2.51 23.22
N ILE A 16 -41.14 -3.29 22.57
CA ILE A 16 -40.36 -4.43 23.08
C ILE A 16 -41.13 -5.68 23.56
N LEU A 17 -40.93 -6.77 22.82
CA LEU A 17 -41.04 -8.14 23.34
C LEU A 17 -39.76 -8.88 22.91
N ILE A 18 -39.12 -9.56 23.85
CA ILE A 18 -37.72 -10.01 23.77
C ILE A 18 -37.64 -11.54 23.97
N PHE A 19 -36.83 -12.19 23.12
CA PHE A 19 -36.25 -13.53 23.27
C PHE A 19 -37.19 -14.76 23.33
N VAL A 20 -37.13 -15.61 22.28
CA VAL A 20 -37.46 -17.05 22.34
C VAL A 20 -36.49 -17.85 21.44
N SER A 21 -36.14 -19.07 21.86
CA SER A 21 -35.51 -20.16 21.07
C SER A 21 -34.02 -20.08 20.70
N VAL A 22 -33.16 -20.30 21.70
CA VAL A 22 -31.97 -21.16 21.53
C VAL A 22 -32.38 -22.62 21.83
N VAL A 23 -31.59 -23.62 21.39
CA VAL A 23 -31.79 -25.08 21.52
C VAL A 23 -32.61 -25.75 20.40
N ALA A 24 -31.99 -25.84 19.21
CA ALA A 24 -32.34 -26.81 18.15
C ALA A 24 -31.13 -27.11 17.23
N PHE A 25 -29.91 -27.16 17.78
CA PHE A 25 -28.67 -27.32 16.99
C PHE A 25 -27.68 -28.32 17.62
N GLY A 26 -28.19 -29.49 18.00
CA GLY A 26 -27.39 -30.63 18.45
C GLY A 26 -27.93 -31.93 17.84
N ILE A 27 -27.04 -32.90 17.61
CA ILE A 27 -27.34 -34.24 17.07
C ILE A 27 -27.58 -34.29 15.53
N VAL A 28 -26.59 -33.86 14.74
CA VAL A 28 -26.37 -34.34 13.35
C VAL A 28 -24.89 -34.69 13.06
N VAL A 29 -23.93 -34.17 13.84
CA VAL A 29 -22.48 -34.24 13.54
C VAL A 29 -21.82 -35.59 13.92
N ALA A 30 -22.52 -36.51 14.57
CA ALA A 30 -21.93 -37.67 15.25
C ALA A 30 -21.77 -38.97 14.42
N LEU A 31 -22.01 -38.95 13.09
CA LEU A 31 -22.00 -40.18 12.25
C LEU A 31 -21.04 -40.13 11.04
N ALA A 32 -20.20 -39.11 10.93
CA ALA A 32 -19.28 -38.92 9.79
C ALA A 32 -17.80 -39.26 10.07
N GLN A 33 -17.46 -39.80 11.25
CA GLN A 33 -16.06 -40.01 11.68
C GLN A 33 -15.66 -41.48 11.87
N PHE A 34 -16.24 -42.42 11.10
CA PHE A 34 -15.92 -43.85 11.22
C PHE A 34 -15.45 -44.53 9.91
N THR A 35 -14.90 -43.76 8.98
CA THR A 35 -14.28 -44.26 7.73
C THR A 35 -12.89 -43.65 7.52
N SER A 36 -11.95 -43.98 8.40
CA SER A 36 -10.54 -43.58 8.27
C SER A 36 -9.58 -44.58 8.92
N HIS A 37 -9.73 -45.87 8.58
CA HIS A 37 -8.73 -46.90 8.79
C HIS A 37 -8.84 -47.92 7.63
N LEU A 38 -7.71 -48.48 7.19
CA LEU A 38 -7.48 -49.12 5.87
C LEU A 38 -7.20 -48.06 4.78
N GLU A 39 -6.08 -48.06 4.05
CA GLU A 39 -4.90 -48.94 4.07
C GLU A 39 -3.60 -48.16 3.83
N GLU A 40 -2.52 -48.64 4.43
CA GLU A 40 -1.16 -48.19 4.19
C GLU A 40 -0.54 -49.09 3.09
N PHE A 41 -0.31 -48.56 1.90
CA PHE A 41 0.68 -49.14 0.98
C PHE A 41 1.56 -48.06 0.34
N SER A 42 2.86 -48.28 0.47
CA SER A 42 3.92 -47.35 0.10
C SER A 42 4.21 -47.39 -1.41
N ASP A 43 3.79 -46.35 -2.13
CA ASP A 43 4.44 -45.95 -3.39
C ASP A 43 5.30 -44.70 -3.16
N ARG A 44 6.58 -44.93 -2.85
CA ARG A 44 7.60 -43.87 -2.72
C ARG A 44 7.99 -43.35 -4.11
N ASN A 45 7.19 -42.46 -4.66
CA ASN A 45 7.61 -41.66 -5.82
C ASN A 45 8.92 -40.92 -5.50
N PRO A 46 9.97 -41.04 -6.34
CA PRO A 46 11.24 -40.37 -6.09
C PRO A 46 11.09 -38.84 -6.14
N ALA A 47 11.78 -38.14 -5.24
CA ALA A 47 11.70 -36.69 -5.06
C ALA A 47 12.09 -35.85 -6.31
N SER A 48 12.62 -36.50 -7.36
CA SER A 48 12.87 -35.91 -8.67
C SER A 48 11.58 -35.52 -9.42
N ILE A 49 10.48 -36.26 -9.25
CA ILE A 49 9.22 -36.03 -9.98
C ILE A 49 8.52 -34.76 -9.46
N GLN A 50 8.48 -34.54 -8.15
CA GLN A 50 7.92 -33.32 -7.55
C GLN A 50 8.62 -32.06 -8.07
N LYS A 51 9.97 -32.06 -8.16
CA LYS A 51 10.72 -30.91 -8.69
C LYS A 51 10.35 -30.53 -10.14
N GLN A 52 9.95 -31.49 -10.96
CA GLN A 52 9.50 -31.21 -12.34
C GLN A 52 8.07 -30.66 -12.39
N GLN A 53 7.16 -31.13 -11.53
CA GLN A 53 5.80 -30.59 -11.45
C GLN A 53 5.78 -29.15 -10.88
N PHE A 54 6.56 -28.86 -9.83
CA PHE A 54 6.69 -27.49 -9.33
C PHE A 54 7.25 -26.51 -10.38
N LYS A 55 8.23 -26.92 -11.19
CA LYS A 55 8.73 -26.07 -12.30
C LYS A 55 7.63 -25.72 -13.30
N LYS A 56 6.84 -26.70 -13.77
CA LYS A 56 5.72 -26.44 -14.71
C LYS A 56 4.56 -25.65 -14.08
N LEU A 57 4.38 -25.73 -12.76
CA LEU A 57 3.34 -24.95 -12.07
C LEU A 57 3.74 -23.47 -11.94
N HIS A 58 5.01 -23.18 -11.61
CA HIS A 58 5.53 -21.80 -11.59
C HIS A 58 5.57 -21.15 -13.00
N GLU A 59 5.84 -21.94 -14.03
CA GLU A 59 5.84 -21.48 -15.42
C GLU A 59 4.45 -21.00 -15.88
N LYS A 60 3.36 -21.61 -15.38
CA LYS A 60 1.97 -21.21 -15.66
C LYS A 60 1.42 -20.07 -14.80
N LEU A 61 2.09 -19.67 -13.72
CA LEU A 61 1.64 -18.59 -12.82
C LEU A 61 2.35 -17.25 -13.04
N SER A 62 3.33 -17.21 -13.96
CA SER A 62 4.21 -16.05 -14.16
C SER A 62 3.60 -14.88 -14.97
N VAL A 63 2.35 -14.98 -15.45
CA VAL A 63 1.65 -13.89 -16.18
C VAL A 63 0.66 -13.14 -15.27
N HIS A 64 1.10 -12.77 -14.07
CA HIS A 64 0.50 -11.66 -13.35
C HIS A 64 1.02 -10.36 -14.00
N GLN A 65 0.35 -9.90 -15.06
CA GLN A 65 0.58 -8.55 -15.57
C GLN A 65 0.34 -7.57 -14.42
N LYS A 66 1.42 -6.94 -13.92
CA LYS A 66 1.31 -5.89 -12.92
C LYS A 66 0.44 -4.78 -13.51
N ILE A 67 -0.77 -4.61 -12.97
CA ILE A 67 -1.67 -3.52 -13.33
C ILE A 67 -0.89 -2.22 -13.03
N LYS A 68 -0.46 -1.52 -14.08
CA LYS A 68 0.15 -0.21 -13.92
C LYS A 68 -0.97 0.77 -13.58
N PRO A 69 -0.88 1.50 -12.45
CA PRO A 69 -1.83 2.57 -12.18
C PRO A 69 -1.72 3.63 -13.29
N PRO A 70 -2.82 4.31 -13.66
CA PRO A 70 -2.78 5.37 -14.67
C PRO A 70 -2.09 6.63 -14.14
N ILE A 71 -2.08 6.82 -12.81
CA ILE A 71 -1.32 7.86 -12.13
C ILE A 71 0.13 7.45 -11.98
N SER A 72 1.04 8.41 -12.18
CA SER A 72 2.47 8.28 -11.98
C SER A 72 2.96 9.41 -11.07
N ILE A 73 3.98 9.13 -10.26
CA ILE A 73 4.65 10.12 -9.42
C ILE A 73 6.15 9.89 -9.48
N SER A 74 6.91 10.99 -9.46
CA SER A 74 8.36 10.99 -9.33
C SER A 74 8.76 12.11 -8.37
N ILE A 75 9.59 11.82 -7.38
CA ILE A 75 10.30 12.83 -6.61
C ILE A 75 11.53 13.23 -7.42
N GLU A 76 11.68 14.53 -7.63
CA GLU A 76 12.89 15.14 -8.15
C GLU A 76 13.56 15.96 -7.04
N LYS A 77 14.87 15.75 -6.94
CA LYS A 77 15.79 16.62 -6.21
C LYS A 77 17.13 16.60 -6.92
N GLU A 78 17.68 17.77 -7.22
CA GLU A 78 19.10 17.89 -7.53
C GLU A 78 19.89 17.78 -6.22
N LEU A 79 20.27 16.56 -5.84
CA LEU A 79 21.26 16.35 -4.79
C LEU A 79 22.65 16.28 -5.38
N ILE A 80 23.50 17.22 -4.96
CA ILE A 80 24.94 17.17 -5.19
C ILE A 80 25.58 16.71 -3.88
N GLY A 81 25.60 15.39 -3.64
CA GLY A 81 26.21 14.76 -2.46
C GLY A 81 25.21 14.23 -1.41
N LYS A 82 25.67 14.16 -0.16
CA LYS A 82 24.92 13.68 1.02
C LYS A 82 24.34 14.87 1.81
N ILE A 83 23.18 14.66 2.45
CA ILE A 83 22.61 15.62 3.42
C ILE A 83 23.17 15.35 4.83
N TYR A 84 23.60 16.39 5.52
CA TYR A 84 24.10 16.35 6.90
C TYR A 84 23.06 16.84 7.91
N ALA A 85 23.31 16.61 9.20
CA ALA A 85 22.48 17.15 10.27
C ALA A 85 22.59 18.68 10.33
N GLY A 86 21.47 19.37 10.34
CA GLY A 86 21.34 20.82 10.26
C GLY A 86 21.05 21.35 8.85
N ASP A 87 21.27 20.56 7.80
CA ASP A 87 21.07 20.98 6.40
C ASP A 87 19.59 21.20 6.07
N GLU A 88 19.33 22.23 5.28
CA GLU A 88 18.03 22.58 4.73
C GLU A 88 17.99 22.26 3.23
N PHE A 89 16.89 21.69 2.73
CA PHE A 89 16.79 21.26 1.35
C PHE A 89 15.35 21.24 0.82
N GLU A 90 15.20 21.43 -0.49
CA GLU A 90 13.91 21.26 -1.19
C GLU A 90 13.81 19.86 -1.82
N ILE A 91 12.58 19.33 -1.85
CA ILE A 91 12.16 18.21 -2.71
C ILE A 91 10.91 18.62 -3.48
N THR A 92 10.82 18.22 -4.75
CA THR A 92 9.63 18.42 -5.60
C THR A 92 9.09 17.07 -6.04
N ALA A 93 7.83 16.77 -5.78
CA ALA A 93 7.16 15.65 -6.46
C ALA A 93 6.42 16.16 -7.70
N LYS A 94 6.66 15.50 -8.84
CA LYS A 94 5.88 15.64 -10.07
C LYS A 94 4.85 14.53 -10.15
N ILE A 95 3.59 14.91 -10.35
CA ILE A 95 2.45 14.01 -10.46
C ILE A 95 1.86 14.15 -11.86
N SER A 96 1.68 13.03 -12.55
CA SER A 96 1.08 12.99 -13.88
C SER A 96 0.14 11.79 -14.00
N THR A 97 -0.69 11.79 -15.04
CA THR A 97 -1.64 10.71 -15.31
C THR A 97 -1.73 10.43 -16.81
N SER A 98 -1.97 9.17 -17.19
CA SER A 98 -2.21 8.77 -18.57
C SER A 98 -3.69 8.79 -18.98
N VAL A 99 -4.59 9.20 -18.08
CA VAL A 99 -6.04 9.37 -18.28
C VAL A 99 -6.55 10.52 -17.42
N ASP A 100 -7.61 11.21 -17.85
CA ASP A 100 -8.24 12.23 -17.03
C ASP A 100 -8.77 11.62 -15.72
N THR A 101 -8.47 12.29 -14.59
CA THR A 101 -8.88 11.82 -13.26
C THR A 101 -9.28 12.99 -12.36
N HIS A 102 -10.09 12.69 -11.35
CA HIS A 102 -10.55 13.65 -10.33
C HIS A 102 -10.06 13.24 -8.94
N ASP A 103 -10.21 14.13 -7.96
CA ASP A 103 -9.91 13.90 -6.52
C ASP A 103 -8.53 13.26 -6.26
N VAL A 104 -7.50 13.74 -6.96
CA VAL A 104 -6.12 13.25 -6.81
C VAL A 104 -5.58 13.70 -5.47
N LYS A 105 -5.32 12.76 -4.57
CA LYS A 105 -4.72 13.02 -3.27
C LYS A 105 -3.24 12.68 -3.29
N VAL A 106 -2.40 13.65 -2.91
CA VAL A 106 -0.94 13.47 -2.72
C VAL A 106 -0.63 13.56 -1.23
N VAL A 107 0.16 12.62 -0.72
CA VAL A 107 0.56 12.57 0.70
C VAL A 107 2.06 12.30 0.79
N TRP A 108 2.76 13.14 1.57
CA TRP A 108 4.14 12.93 1.98
C TRP A 108 4.17 12.19 3.32
N ASN A 109 5.05 11.19 3.43
CA ASN A 109 5.35 10.50 4.67
C ASN A 109 6.83 10.71 5.01
N LEU A 110 7.10 11.38 6.12
CA LEU A 110 8.44 11.77 6.56
C LEU A 110 8.85 10.98 7.82
N PRO A 111 10.12 10.57 7.94
CA PRO A 111 10.68 10.06 9.20
C PRO A 111 10.82 11.18 10.26
N GLU A 112 10.95 10.77 11.52
CA GLU A 112 10.94 11.64 12.71
C GLU A 112 12.04 12.72 12.72
N TYR A 113 13.19 12.47 12.09
CA TYR A 113 14.33 13.38 12.07
C TYR A 113 14.27 14.47 10.97
N LEU A 114 13.10 14.67 10.35
CA LEU A 114 12.85 15.74 9.38
C LEU A 114 11.81 16.74 9.90
N GLU A 115 12.17 18.02 9.87
CA GLU A 115 11.23 19.13 10.09
C GLU A 115 10.78 19.71 8.75
N VAL A 116 9.48 20.07 8.66
CA VAL A 116 8.94 20.80 7.51
C VAL A 116 9.09 22.30 7.76
N LEU A 117 9.95 22.94 6.98
CA LEU A 117 10.12 24.40 6.99
C LEU A 117 9.09 25.09 6.08
N SER A 118 8.71 24.46 4.97
CA SER A 118 7.68 24.99 4.05
C SER A 118 6.98 23.90 3.23
N GLY A 119 5.77 24.20 2.75
CA GLY A 119 4.90 23.29 1.99
C GLY A 119 3.89 22.53 2.86
N GLU A 120 3.08 21.66 2.24
CA GLU A 120 2.05 20.87 2.95
C GLU A 120 2.31 19.37 2.78
N LEU A 121 2.12 18.60 3.87
CA LEU A 121 2.27 17.13 3.82
C LEU A 121 1.14 16.44 3.04
N MET A 122 0.05 17.13 2.74
CA MET A 122 -1.10 16.57 2.03
C MET A 122 -1.70 17.62 1.10
N HIS A 123 -1.79 17.28 -0.18
CA HIS A 123 -2.46 18.10 -1.19
C HIS A 123 -3.59 17.32 -1.85
N THR A 124 -4.60 18.03 -2.36
CA THR A 124 -5.68 17.45 -3.16
C THR A 124 -5.92 18.29 -4.40
N PHE A 125 -5.93 17.66 -5.57
CA PHE A 125 -6.33 18.28 -6.83
C PHE A 125 -7.71 17.77 -7.21
N SER A 126 -8.65 18.68 -7.46
CA SER A 126 -10.01 18.34 -7.92
C SER A 126 -10.00 17.58 -9.25
N GLN A 127 -9.04 17.90 -10.13
CA GLN A 127 -8.83 17.28 -11.43
C GLN A 127 -7.35 17.25 -11.78
N LEU A 128 -6.93 16.26 -12.57
CA LEU A 128 -5.66 16.18 -13.27
C LEU A 128 -5.93 15.61 -14.67
N GLU A 129 -5.58 16.36 -15.71
CA GLU A 129 -5.84 15.96 -17.11
C GLU A 129 -4.76 14.99 -17.63
N SER A 130 -5.11 14.20 -18.63
CA SER A 130 -4.20 13.24 -19.28
C SER A 130 -2.98 13.95 -19.88
N GLY A 131 -1.79 13.66 -19.35
CA GLY A 131 -0.53 14.30 -19.73
C GLY A 131 -0.24 15.62 -19.00
N GLU A 132 -1.16 16.13 -18.17
CA GLU A 132 -0.87 17.24 -17.26
C GLU A 132 0.17 16.81 -16.20
N VAL A 133 1.07 17.73 -15.85
CA VAL A 133 2.05 17.52 -14.77
C VAL A 133 1.82 18.58 -13.69
N LYS A 134 1.36 18.15 -12.51
CA LYS A 134 1.30 19.01 -11.32
C LYS A 134 2.51 18.78 -10.45
N THR A 135 2.87 19.81 -9.69
CA THR A 135 4.01 19.75 -8.77
C THR A 135 3.59 20.12 -7.36
N VAL A 136 4.18 19.44 -6.38
CA VAL A 136 4.08 19.78 -4.96
C VAL A 136 5.49 19.79 -4.38
N ARG A 137 5.74 20.66 -3.40
CA ARG A 137 7.08 20.91 -2.88
C ARG A 137 7.09 20.91 -1.36
N LEU A 138 8.20 20.44 -0.80
CA LEU A 138 8.52 20.61 0.62
C LEU A 138 9.93 21.19 0.75
N THR A 139 10.07 22.18 1.62
CA THR A 139 11.38 22.58 2.17
C THR A 139 11.52 21.89 3.52
N LEU A 140 12.60 21.12 3.70
CA LEU A 140 12.83 20.27 4.84
C LEU A 140 14.17 20.59 5.52
N LYS A 141 14.28 20.26 6.80
CA LYS A 141 15.52 20.29 7.56
C LYS A 141 15.83 18.93 8.17
N SER A 142 17.07 18.45 8.03
CA SER A 142 17.50 17.20 8.66
C SER A 142 18.09 17.44 10.05
N TYR A 143 17.78 16.54 10.99
CA TYR A 143 18.40 16.49 12.32
C TYR A 143 19.25 15.23 12.55
N SER A 144 19.48 14.42 11.51
CA SER A 144 20.36 13.23 11.56
C SER A 144 21.20 13.11 10.28
N GLU A 145 22.38 12.49 10.41
CA GLU A 145 23.28 12.14 9.30
C GLU A 145 22.99 10.74 8.71
N ASP A 146 22.02 10.01 9.25
CA ASP A 146 21.61 8.70 8.76
C ASP A 146 20.83 8.82 7.45
N ASN A 147 20.82 7.74 6.66
CA ASN A 147 19.97 7.69 5.48
C ASN A 147 18.49 7.62 5.89
N GLN A 148 17.73 8.65 5.54
CA GLN A 148 16.32 8.80 5.80
C GLN A 148 15.53 8.57 4.51
N GLN A 149 14.42 7.83 4.61
CA GLN A 149 13.57 7.48 3.48
C GLN A 149 12.31 8.34 3.50
N ILE A 150 12.22 9.25 2.54
CA ILE A 150 11.04 10.10 2.32
C ILE A 150 10.16 9.40 1.28
N HIS A 151 8.89 9.21 1.58
CA HIS A 151 7.95 8.62 0.63
C HIS A 151 6.90 9.65 0.22
N VAL A 152 6.52 9.61 -1.05
CA VAL A 152 5.34 10.33 -1.55
C VAL A 152 4.38 9.32 -2.17
N THR A 153 3.09 9.48 -1.87
CA THR A 153 2.01 8.68 -2.45
C THR A 153 1.05 9.60 -3.17
N ALA A 154 0.84 9.37 -4.47
CA ALA A 154 -0.29 9.95 -5.19
C ALA A 154 -1.35 8.87 -5.41
N SER A 155 -2.61 9.20 -5.15
CA SER A 155 -3.73 8.28 -5.22
C SER A 155 -4.94 8.94 -5.89
N ALA A 156 -5.67 8.17 -6.68
CA ALA A 156 -6.83 8.65 -7.42
C ALA A 156 -7.88 7.54 -7.61
N PRO A 157 -9.18 7.87 -7.66
CA PRO A 157 -10.23 6.93 -8.04
C PRO A 157 -10.10 6.48 -9.50
N TYR A 158 -10.26 5.18 -9.73
CA TYR A 158 -10.35 4.59 -11.06
C TYR A 158 -11.51 3.57 -11.08
N GLY A 159 -12.64 3.99 -11.63
CA GLY A 159 -13.89 3.23 -11.59
C GLY A 159 -14.41 3.03 -10.17
N LYS A 160 -14.25 1.82 -9.61
CA LYS A 160 -14.68 1.46 -8.24
C LYS A 160 -13.51 1.25 -7.27
N GLN A 161 -12.28 1.48 -7.71
CA GLN A 161 -11.07 1.26 -6.92
C GLN A 161 -10.33 2.58 -6.73
N ILE A 162 -9.46 2.66 -5.73
CA ILE A 162 -8.45 3.71 -5.63
C ILE A 162 -7.14 3.08 -6.11
N LEU A 163 -6.49 3.71 -7.08
CA LEU A 163 -5.16 3.32 -7.55
C LEU A 163 -4.15 4.34 -7.06
N SER A 164 -2.95 3.88 -6.72
CA SER A 164 -1.89 4.73 -6.17
C SER A 164 -0.55 4.43 -6.80
N ALA A 165 0.23 5.48 -7.01
CA ALA A 165 1.65 5.40 -7.27
C ALA A 165 2.41 5.91 -6.03
N VAL A 166 3.55 5.30 -5.74
CA VAL A 166 4.45 5.66 -4.65
C VAL A 166 5.82 5.87 -5.24
N ASP A 167 6.50 6.92 -4.80
CA ASP A 167 7.94 7.09 -5.05
C ASP A 167 8.68 7.38 -3.73
N GLN A 168 9.98 7.12 -3.73
CA GLN A 168 10.84 7.22 -2.57
C GLN A 168 12.11 8.01 -2.89
N PHE A 169 12.44 8.92 -2.00
CA PHE A 169 13.69 9.67 -2.00
C PHE A 169 14.53 9.29 -0.77
N ASN A 170 15.85 9.18 -0.95
CA ASN A 170 16.81 8.86 0.10
C ASN A 170 17.71 10.08 0.35
N THR A 171 17.99 10.43 1.62
CA THR A 171 18.86 11.58 1.96
C THR A 171 20.35 11.32 1.71
N THR A 172 20.74 10.06 1.48
CA THR A 172 22.08 9.63 1.08
C THR A 172 22.16 9.44 -0.45
N ALA A 173 23.33 9.69 -1.04
CA ALA A 173 23.54 9.56 -2.47
C ALA A 173 23.26 8.13 -3.00
N GLU A 174 22.62 8.04 -4.16
CA GLU A 174 22.25 6.75 -4.79
C GLU A 174 23.49 5.90 -5.12
N GLU A 175 24.65 6.51 -5.30
CA GLU A 175 25.94 5.83 -5.50
C GLU A 175 26.38 5.04 -4.25
N GLU A 176 26.36 5.67 -3.07
CA GLU A 176 26.65 5.00 -1.79
C GLU A 176 25.67 3.86 -1.52
N ILE A 177 24.39 4.09 -1.82
CA ILE A 177 23.33 3.08 -1.71
C ILE A 177 23.61 1.88 -2.64
N ASN A 178 24.06 2.13 -3.87
CA ASN A 178 24.39 1.09 -4.83
C ASN A 178 25.69 0.35 -4.50
N GLU A 179 26.70 1.02 -3.95
CA GLU A 179 27.89 0.36 -3.41
C GLU A 179 27.54 -0.55 -2.22
N ALA A 180 26.72 -0.05 -1.28
CA ALA A 180 26.24 -0.85 -0.15
C ALA A 180 25.46 -2.09 -0.59
N LYS A 181 24.56 -1.95 -1.59
CA LYS A 181 23.86 -3.09 -2.23
C LYS A 181 24.86 -4.08 -2.87
N ALA A 182 25.86 -3.60 -3.60
CA ALA A 182 26.87 -4.46 -4.24
C ALA A 182 27.72 -5.23 -3.21
N ASN A 183 28.11 -4.56 -2.12
CA ASN A 183 28.89 -5.16 -1.04
C ASN A 183 28.05 -6.16 -0.20
N LEU A 184 26.74 -5.93 -0.05
CA LEU A 184 25.79 -6.93 0.48
C LEU A 184 25.73 -8.19 -0.39
N VAL A 185 25.61 -8.04 -1.71
CA VAL A 185 25.58 -9.19 -2.65
C VAL A 185 26.87 -10.00 -2.58
N LYS A 186 28.05 -9.35 -2.57
CA LYS A 186 29.34 -10.04 -2.42
C LYS A 186 29.40 -10.89 -1.14
N ARG A 187 29.00 -10.34 0.01
CA ARG A 187 28.96 -11.08 1.28
C ARG A 187 28.01 -12.27 1.23
N ASN A 188 26.81 -12.10 0.69
CA ASN A 188 25.85 -13.20 0.58
C ASN A 188 26.36 -14.34 -0.32
N LEU A 189 27.08 -14.02 -1.40
CA LEU A 189 27.73 -15.04 -2.24
C LEU A 189 28.85 -15.78 -1.49
N GLU A 190 29.62 -15.10 -0.64
CA GLU A 190 30.65 -15.75 0.20
C GLU A 190 30.03 -16.72 1.24
N TYR A 191 28.86 -16.39 1.78
CA TYR A 191 28.14 -17.27 2.72
C TYR A 191 27.45 -18.46 2.03
N ILE A 192 27.05 -18.34 0.77
CA ILE A 192 26.41 -19.43 -0.01
C ILE A 192 27.45 -20.34 -0.68
N GLY A 193 28.67 -19.84 -0.89
CA GLY A 193 29.79 -20.58 -1.49
C GLY A 193 30.62 -21.42 -0.50
N LYS A 194 30.18 -21.57 0.75
CA LYS A 194 30.79 -22.41 1.81
C LYS A 194 29.81 -23.51 2.24
#